data_AF-A0A9C9G7H9-F1
#
_entry.id   AF-A0A9C9G7H9-F1
#
_cell.length_a   1.000
_cell.length_b   1.000
_cell.length_c   1.000
_cell.angle_alpha   90.00
_cell.angle_beta   90.00
_cell.angle_gamma   90.00
#
_symmetry.space_group_name_H-M   'P 1'
#
loop_
_entity.id
_entity.type
_entity.pdbx_description
1 polymer ?
#
loop_
_entity_poly.entity_id
_entity_poly.type
_entity_poly.pdbx_seq_one_letter_code
_entity_poly.pdbx_strand_id
1 'polypeptide(L)' 'HEDSLTLSIEDNGCGMDTENPGRGLGLIGMRERVEALGGSLSVQSSPGEGVVIRVSAQLEE' A
#
# COMPACT_ATOMS: atom_id res chain seq x y z
N HIS A 1 16.94 -18.20 6.73
CA HIS A 1 15.84 -17.48 7.39
C HIS A 1 15.00 -16.88 6.27
N GLU A 2 13.67 -16.90 6.35
CA GLU A 2 12.85 -16.22 5.34
C GLU A 2 12.79 -14.73 5.70
N ASP A 3 13.70 -13.95 5.12
CA ASP A 3 13.74 -12.51 5.34
C ASP A 3 12.53 -11.85 4.66
N SER A 4 11.91 -10.90 5.34
CA SER A 4 10.74 -10.19 4.82
C SER A 4 10.92 -8.69 4.97
N LEU A 5 10.45 -7.95 3.97
CA LEU A 5 10.41 -6.50 3.96
C LEU A 5 9.00 -6.03 4.29
N THR A 6 8.88 -5.12 5.26
CA THR A 6 7.64 -4.39 5.52
C THR A 6 7.87 -2.90 5.34
N LEU A 7 6.99 -2.23 4.60
CA LEU A 7 7.00 -0.79 4.38
C LEU A 7 5.66 -0.20 4.83
N SER A 8 5.71 0.95 5.52
CA SER A 8 4.54 1.75 5.88
C SER A 8 4.73 3.17 5.40
N ILE A 9 3.76 3.69 4.65
CA ILE A 9 3.71 5.07 4.18
C ILE A 9 2.48 5.70 4.80
N GLU A 10 2.64 6.85 5.46
CA GLU A 10 1.57 7.54 6.18
C GLU A 10 1.61 9.03 5.87
N ASP A 11 0.42 9.60 5.68
CA ASP A 11 0.19 11.04 5.66
C ASP A 11 -0.95 11.42 6.61
N ASN A 12 -1.04 12.70 6.94
CA ASN A 12 -2.04 13.29 7.82
C ASN A 12 -3.02 14.20 7.06
N GLY A 13 -3.32 13.86 5.80
CA GLY A 13 -4.22 14.61 4.93
C GLY A 13 -5.71 14.38 5.22
N CYS A 14 -6.57 14.75 4.28
CA CYS A 14 -8.03 14.59 4.41
C CYS A 14 -8.51 13.13 4.28
N GLY A 15 -7.61 12.20 3.97
CA GLY A 15 -7.95 10.84 3.59
C GLY A 15 -8.47 10.74 2.15
N MET A 16 -8.82 9.51 1.79
CA MET A 16 -9.37 9.12 0.50
C MET A 16 -10.48 8.07 0.66
N ASP A 17 -11.36 7.98 -0.34
CA ASP A 17 -12.31 6.87 -0.49
C ASP A 17 -11.57 5.62 -0.98
N THR A 18 -11.47 4.60 -0.14
CA THR A 18 -10.79 3.34 -0.48
C THR A 18 -11.63 2.40 -1.33
N GLU A 19 -12.96 2.54 -1.32
CA GLU A 19 -13.86 1.75 -2.17
C GLU A 19 -13.89 2.32 -3.59
N ASN A 20 -13.73 3.63 -3.72
CA ASN A 20 -13.63 4.32 -4.99
C ASN A 20 -12.41 5.27 -5.04
N PRO A 21 -11.18 4.74 -5.19
CA PRO A 21 -9.93 5.50 -5.14
C PRO A 21 -9.71 6.48 -6.31
N GLY A 22 -10.72 6.67 -7.16
CA GLY A 22 -10.68 7.58 -8.31
C GLY A 22 -9.89 7.04 -9.49
N ARG A 23 -9.64 7.91 -10.48
CA ARG A 23 -8.86 7.58 -11.68
C ARG A 23 -7.38 7.89 -11.42
N GLY A 24 -6.53 6.87 -11.49
CA GLY A 24 -5.07 7.04 -11.38
C GLY A 24 -4.34 5.70 -11.41
N LEU A 25 -3.08 5.72 -11.83
CA LEU A 25 -2.25 4.52 -11.93
C LEU A 25 -1.39 4.27 -10.69
N GLY A 26 -1.44 5.16 -9.69
CA GLY A 26 -0.59 5.09 -8.49
C GLY A 26 -0.78 3.80 -7.70
N LEU A 27 -1.96 3.63 -7.08
CA LEU A 27 -2.27 2.44 -6.27
C LEU A 27 -2.31 1.15 -7.09
N ILE A 28 -2.76 1.23 -8.35
CA ILE A 28 -2.77 0.09 -9.28
C ILE A 28 -1.34 -0.41 -9.49
N GLY A 29 -0.43 0.46 -9.93
CA GLY A 29 0.95 0.07 -10.15
C GLY A 29 1.68 -0.34 -8.87
N MET A 30 1.35 0.26 -7.71
CA MET A 30 1.90 -0.19 -6.42
C MET A 30 1.49 -1.63 -6.12
N ARG A 31 0.20 -1.96 -6.31
CA ARG A 31 -0.33 -3.32 -6.12
C ARG A 31 0.33 -4.31 -7.06
N GLU A 32 0.39 -4.01 -8.36
CA GLU A 32 1.02 -4.88 -9.36
C GLU A 32 2.49 -5.18 -9.04
N ARG A 33 3.26 -4.16 -8.63
CA ARG A 33 4.69 -4.34 -8.28
C ARG A 33 4.88 -5.19 -7.02
N VAL A 34 4.02 -5.01 -6.02
CA VAL A 34 4.09 -5.79 -4.77
C VAL A 34 3.66 -7.24 -5.01
N GLU A 35 2.61 -7.46 -5.81
CA GLU A 35 2.16 -8.80 -6.21
C GLU A 35 3.23 -9.52 -7.04
N ALA A 36 3.95 -8.82 -7.91
CA ALA A 36 5.08 -9.39 -8.67
C ALA A 36 6.23 -9.89 -7.78
N LEU A 37 6.34 -9.40 -6.54
CA LEU A 37 7.29 -9.85 -5.53
C LEU A 37 6.70 -10.90 -4.56
N GLY A 38 5.53 -11.47 -4.88
CA GLY A 38 4.81 -12.38 -3.98
C GLY A 38 4.31 -11.73 -2.68
N GLY A 39 4.25 -10.39 -2.67
CA GLY A 39 3.89 -9.60 -1.52
C GLY A 39 2.42 -9.24 -1.43
N SER A 40 2.08 -8.40 -0.45
CA SER A 40 0.74 -7.86 -0.26
C SER A 40 0.76 -6.36 0.03
N LEU A 41 -0.28 -5.65 -0.44
CA LEU A 41 -0.49 -4.22 -0.18
C LEU A 41 -1.89 -3.99 0.38
N SER A 42 -1.95 -3.27 1.50
CA SER A 42 -3.19 -2.75 2.08
C SER A 42 -3.18 -1.23 2.16
N VAL A 43 -4.37 -0.64 2.02
CA VAL A 43 -4.59 0.80 2.12
C VAL A 43 -5.68 1.01 3.17
N GLN A 44 -5.42 1.89 4.12
CA GLN A 44 -6.35 2.32 5.15
C GLN A 44 -6.46 3.83 5.06
N SER A 45 -7.67 4.33 5.21
CA SER A 45 -7.94 5.77 5.16
C SER A 45 -9.25 6.04 5.88
N SER A 46 -9.34 7.19 6.51
CA SER A 46 -10.58 7.69 7.09
C SER A 46 -10.64 9.22 6.93
N PRO A 47 -11.84 9.82 6.77
CA PRO A 47 -11.96 11.25 6.60
C PRO A 47 -11.28 12.02 7.74
N GLY A 48 -10.28 12.84 7.40
CA GLY A 48 -9.50 13.65 8.35
C GLY A 48 -8.36 12.93 9.09
N GLU A 49 -8.18 11.63 8.87
CA GLU A 49 -7.11 10.81 9.50
C GLU A 49 -5.97 10.48 8.51
N GLY A 50 -5.98 11.08 7.33
CA GLY A 50 -4.99 10.81 6.28
C GLY A 50 -5.10 9.41 5.67
N VAL A 51 -3.97 8.92 5.15
CA VAL A 51 -3.86 7.62 4.47
C VAL A 51 -2.68 6.85 5.02
N VAL A 52 -2.87 5.54 5.23
CA VAL A 52 -1.83 4.58 5.59
C VAL A 52 -1.78 3.50 4.52
N ILE A 53 -0.63 3.33 3.88
CA ILE A 53 -0.33 2.23 2.95
C ILE A 53 0.68 1.30 3.61
N ARG A 54 0.34 0.01 3.70
CA ARG A 54 1.25 -1.03 4.20
C ARG A 54 1.56 -2.02 3.09
N VAL A 55 2.83 -2.38 3.00
CA VAL A 55 3.36 -3.36 2.05
C VAL A 55 4.14 -4.42 2.81
N SER A 56 3.97 -5.68 2.44
CA SER A 56 4.84 -6.78 2.83
C SER A 56 5.32 -7.52 1.58
N ALA A 57 6.57 -7.95 1.56
CA ALA A 57 7.12 -8.83 0.51
C ALA A 57 8.21 -9.74 1.10
N GLN A 58 8.41 -10.90 0.49
CA GLN A 58 9.56 -11.75 0.82
C GLN A 58 10.80 -11.20 0.11
N LEU A 59 11.94 -11.29 0.78
CA LEU A 59 13.23 -11.01 0.16
C LEU A 59 13.81 -12.33 -0.33
N GLU A 60 14.00 -12.44 -1.65
CA GLU A 60 14.84 -13.50 -2.20
C GLU A 60 16.31 -13.10 -1.99
N GLU A 61 17.17 -14.08 -1.67
CA GLU A 61 18.64 -13.88 -1.55
C GLU A 61 19.30 -13.54 -2.90
#